data_AF-A0A6C0BAM5-F1
#
_entry.id   AF-A0A6C0BAM5-F1
#
_cell.length_a   1.000
_cell.length_b   1.000
_cell.length_c   1.000
_cell.angle_alpha   90.00
_cell.angle_beta   90.00
_cell.angle_gamma   90.00
#
_symmetry.space_group_name_H-M   'P 1'
#
loop_
_entity.id
_entity.type
_entity.pdbx_description
1 polymer ?
#
loop_
_entity_poly.entity_id
_entity_poly.type
_entity_poly.pdbx_seq_one_letter_code
_entity_poly.pdbx_strand_id
1 'polypeptide(L)'
;MERRINKRIEAYITTFKDELREKVLNFDAENEMSRNQLIQYIYDYERLTLEKDDFMKRKRVKNVVPFFDRCCAKRANGEQCTRRKKEGDEYCGTHMKGTPHGVAESQNEVKDQNQKIEVWAQDIQGIIYYIDKTGNVYQAEDIICNKINPKIIAKYIKTGEIFSIPQFGI
;
A
#
# COMPACT_ATOMS: atom_id res chain seq x y z
N MET A 1 0.75 25.15 8.67
CA MET A 1 1.49 24.65 9.84
C MET A 1 2.96 24.48 9.51
N GLU A 2 3.28 23.71 8.46
CA GLU A 2 4.60 23.58 7.82
C GLU A 2 5.42 24.89 7.72
N ARG A 3 4.91 25.92 7.01
CA ARG A 3 5.61 27.23 6.87
C ARG A 3 6.01 27.88 8.21
N ARG A 4 5.17 27.75 9.24
CA ARG A 4 5.45 28.33 10.56
C ARG A 4 6.55 27.57 11.29
N ILE A 5 6.61 26.25 11.11
CA ILE A 5 7.62 25.39 11.72
C ILE A 5 8.96 25.57 10.99
N ASN A 6 8.97 25.56 9.66
CA ASN A 6 10.17 25.85 8.88
C ASN A 6 10.75 27.22 9.22
N LYS A 7 9.93 28.26 9.40
CA LYS A 7 10.40 29.59 9.86
C LYS A 7 11.05 29.55 11.25
N ARG A 8 10.56 28.70 12.16
CA ARG A 8 11.19 28.52 13.49
C ARG A 8 12.52 27.77 13.40
N ILE A 9 12.58 26.72 12.58
CA ILE A 9 13.81 25.96 12.33
C ILE A 9 14.85 26.87 11.68
N GLU A 10 14.47 27.66 10.69
CA GLU A 10 15.33 28.62 10.02
C GLU A 10 15.92 29.66 10.99
N ALA A 11 15.08 30.25 11.85
CA ALA A 11 15.54 31.18 12.87
C ALA A 11 16.56 30.53 13.81
N TYR A 12 16.27 29.32 14.29
CA TYR A 12 17.16 28.57 15.19
C TYR A 12 18.49 28.20 14.53
N ILE A 13 18.46 27.70 13.28
CA ILE A 13 19.68 27.36 12.53
C ILE A 13 20.50 28.62 12.26
N THR A 14 19.86 29.75 11.94
CA THR A 14 20.57 31.01 11.69
C THR A 14 21.30 31.48 12.95
N THR A 15 20.60 31.52 14.09
CA THR A 15 21.24 31.88 15.37
C THR A 15 22.38 30.93 15.73
N PHE A 16 22.22 29.63 15.47
CA PHE A 16 23.26 28.64 15.71
C PHE A 16 24.49 28.85 14.81
N LYS A 17 24.29 29.11 13.51
CA LYS A 17 25.39 29.41 12.57
C LYS A 17 26.13 30.69 12.98
N ASP A 18 25.41 31.70 13.45
CA ASP A 18 26.00 32.96 13.91
C ASP A 18 26.82 32.75 15.20
N GLU A 19 26.30 32.02 16.19
CA GLU A 19 27.05 31.68 17.42
C GLU A 19 28.31 30.84 17.12
N LEU A 20 28.22 29.91 16.16
CA LEU A 20 29.37 29.13 15.69
C LEU A 20 30.41 30.02 15.01
N ARG A 21 29.99 30.94 14.14
CA ARG A 21 30.88 31.90 13.49
C ARG A 21 31.64 32.71 14.54
N GLU A 22 30.95 33.24 15.55
CA GLU A 22 31.58 34.00 16.64
C GLU A 22 32.59 33.16 17.40
N LYS A 23 32.28 31.88 17.70
CA LYS A 23 33.24 30.97 18.34
C LYS A 23 34.47 30.69 17.47
N VAL A 24 34.29 30.54 16.15
CA VAL A 24 35.39 30.30 15.20
C VAL A 24 36.27 31.54 15.03
N LEU A 25 35.69 32.74 15.09
CA LEU A 25 36.43 34.01 15.08
C LEU A 25 37.23 34.22 16.36
N ASN A 26 36.67 33.85 17.52
CA ASN A 26 37.34 33.91 18.82
C ASN A 26 38.38 32.80 19.03
N PHE A 27 38.47 31.83 18.12
CA PHE A 27 39.48 30.78 18.16
C PHE A 27 40.78 31.30 17.53
N ASP A 28 41.86 31.21 18.30
CA ASP A 28 43.21 31.63 17.89
C ASP A 28 43.81 30.58 16.93
N ALA A 29 43.28 30.57 15.70
CA ALA A 29 43.78 29.76 14.61
C ALA A 29 44.81 30.57 13.84
N GLU A 30 46.03 30.05 13.74
CA GLU A 30 47.19 30.70 13.08
C GLU A 30 46.97 30.98 11.58
N ASN A 31 45.95 30.36 10.95
CA ASN A 31 45.65 30.50 9.52
C ASN A 31 44.26 31.08 9.26
N GLU A 32 44.22 32.38 8.96
CA GLU A 32 43.00 33.15 8.63
C GLU A 32 42.27 32.60 7.38
N MET A 33 43.01 32.05 6.42
CA MET A 33 42.45 31.49 5.18
C MET A 33 41.60 30.23 5.45
N SER A 34 42.07 29.35 6.34
CA SER A 34 41.33 28.14 6.74
C SER A 34 40.09 28.48 7.58
N ARG A 35 40.16 29.56 8.36
CA ARG A 35 39.02 30.07 9.14
C ARG A 35 37.89 30.52 8.22
N ASN A 36 38.21 31.30 7.19
CA ASN A 36 37.21 31.80 6.24
C ASN A 36 36.57 30.66 5.42
N GLN A 37 37.35 29.65 5.03
CA GLN A 37 36.81 28.45 4.37
C GLN A 37 35.84 27.67 5.27
N LEU A 38 36.15 27.55 6.56
CA LEU A 38 35.28 26.88 7.52
C LEU A 38 33.96 27.66 7.73
N ILE A 39 34.04 28.98 7.86
CA ILE A 39 32.85 29.85 7.99
C ILE A 39 31.97 29.71 6.74
N GLN A 40 32.56 29.74 5.55
CA GLN A 40 31.84 29.56 4.30
C GLN A 40 31.13 28.20 4.25
N TYR A 41 31.83 27.12 4.60
CA TYR A 41 31.24 25.78 4.68
C TYR A 41 30.05 25.71 5.65
N ILE A 42 30.13 26.36 6.81
CA ILE A 42 29.03 26.41 7.79
C ILE A 42 27.79 27.09 7.20
N TYR A 43 27.94 28.21 6.48
CA TYR A 43 26.81 28.93 5.89
C TYR A 43 26.22 28.19 4.68
N ASP A 44 27.07 27.57 3.86
CA ASP A 44 26.66 26.80 2.68
C ASP A 44 26.01 25.46 3.03
N TYR A 45 26.20 24.96 4.26
CA TYR A 45 25.57 23.73 4.71
C TYR A 45 24.04 23.80 4.61
N GLU A 46 23.47 22.77 3.99
CA GLU A 46 22.06 22.67 3.66
C GLU A 46 21.17 22.80 4.91
N ARG A 47 20.11 23.60 4.79
CA ARG A 47 19.16 23.83 5.89
C ARG A 47 18.13 22.73 5.93
N LEU A 48 17.86 22.21 7.13
CA LEU A 48 16.75 21.29 7.34
C LEU A 48 15.42 21.95 6.96
N THR A 49 14.75 21.41 5.95
CA THR A 49 13.43 21.86 5.50
C THR A 49 12.46 20.70 5.63
N LEU A 50 11.37 20.90 6.36
CA LEU A 50 10.31 19.89 6.45
C LEU A 50 9.37 20.05 5.27
N GLU A 51 9.08 18.95 4.59
CA GLU A 51 8.20 18.91 3.44
C GLU A 51 6.77 18.57 3.85
N LYS A 52 5.82 18.69 2.91
CA LYS A 52 4.41 18.34 3.16
C LYS A 52 4.23 16.92 3.66
N ASP A 53 5.03 16.00 3.14
CA ASP A 53 4.96 14.57 3.47
C ASP A 53 5.28 14.29 4.95
N ASP A 54 6.10 15.13 5.60
CA ASP A 54 6.41 15.03 7.03
C ASP A 54 5.20 15.33 7.93
N PHE A 55 4.24 16.11 7.41
CA PHE A 55 3.01 16.46 8.12
C PHE A 55 1.83 15.56 7.74
N MET A 56 1.98 14.73 6.72
CA MET A 56 0.94 13.81 6.29
C MET A 56 0.91 12.60 7.22
N LYS A 57 -0.25 12.34 7.86
CA LYS A 57 -0.48 11.07 8.53
C LYS A 57 -0.31 9.95 7.51
N ARG A 58 0.72 9.12 7.69
CA ARG A 58 0.94 7.95 6.84
C ARG A 58 -0.33 7.10 6.80
N LYS A 59 -1.01 7.11 5.65
CA LYS A 59 -2.15 6.24 5.42
C LYS A 59 -1.59 4.86 5.14
N ARG A 60 -1.49 4.02 6.18
CA ARG A 60 -1.17 2.60 5.98
C ARG A 60 -2.19 2.02 5.01
N VAL A 61 -1.71 1.36 3.96
CA VAL A 61 -2.56 0.57 3.07
C VAL A 61 -3.29 -0.44 3.96
N LYS A 62 -4.60 -0.31 4.04
CA LYS A 62 -5.41 -1.27 4.78
C LYS A 62 -5.58 -2.47 3.86
N ASN A 63 -4.96 -3.60 4.20
CA ASN A 63 -5.32 -4.86 3.57
C ASN A 63 -6.79 -5.13 3.85
N VAL A 64 -7.59 -5.16 2.79
CA VAL A 64 -9.02 -5.42 2.89
C VAL A 64 -9.20 -6.87 3.27
N VAL A 65 -9.72 -7.12 4.48
CA VAL A 65 -10.12 -8.48 4.89
C VAL A 65 -11.41 -8.82 4.14
N PRO A 66 -11.49 -9.97 3.45
CA PRO A 66 -12.74 -10.42 2.82
C PRO A 66 -13.88 -10.49 3.83
N PHE A 67 -15.11 -10.21 3.42
CA PHE A 67 -16.26 -10.14 4.33
C PHE A 67 -16.47 -11.43 5.15
N PHE A 68 -16.30 -12.61 4.53
CA PHE A 68 -16.44 -13.91 5.19
C PHE A 68 -15.39 -14.16 6.30
N ASP A 69 -14.25 -13.47 6.21
CA ASP A 69 -13.16 -13.52 7.19
C ASP A 69 -13.28 -12.43 8.26
N ARG A 70 -14.23 -11.50 8.14
CA ARG A 70 -14.38 -10.40 9.10
C ARG A 70 -15.05 -10.88 10.38
N CYS A 71 -14.71 -10.20 11.45
CA CYS A 71 -15.34 -10.34 12.75
C CYS A 71 -16.80 -9.90 12.70
N CYS A 72 -17.70 -10.72 13.26
CA CYS A 72 -19.14 -10.47 13.27
C CYS A 72 -19.58 -9.42 14.31
N ALA A 73 -18.70 -8.93 15.18
CA ALA A 73 -19.07 -7.91 16.17
C ALA A 73 -19.10 -6.49 15.59
N LYS A 74 -19.97 -5.64 16.17
CA LYS A 74 -20.05 -4.21 15.89
C LYS A 74 -19.07 -3.41 16.74
N ARG A 75 -18.54 -2.34 16.15
CA ARG A 75 -17.79 -1.29 16.85
C ARG A 75 -18.75 -0.32 17.54
N ALA A 76 -18.21 0.57 18.37
CA ALA A 76 -18.99 1.61 19.04
C ALA A 76 -19.75 2.55 18.08
N ASN A 77 -19.34 2.63 16.80
CA ASN A 77 -20.03 3.38 15.76
C ASN A 77 -21.16 2.58 15.07
N GLY A 78 -21.46 1.35 15.51
CA GLY A 78 -22.47 0.48 14.93
C GLY A 78 -22.03 -0.30 13.68
N GLU A 79 -20.86 -0.04 13.13
CA GLU A 79 -20.34 -0.73 11.93
C GLU A 79 -19.70 -2.08 12.28
N GLN A 80 -19.72 -3.02 11.32
CA GLN A 80 -19.04 -4.30 11.45
C GLN A 80 -17.53 -4.12 11.64
N CYS A 81 -16.95 -4.90 12.54
CA CYS A 81 -15.52 -4.90 12.78
C CYS A 81 -14.74 -5.36 11.54
N THR A 82 -13.89 -4.48 11.00
CA THR A 82 -13.05 -4.80 9.82
C THR A 82 -11.83 -5.70 10.11
N ARG A 83 -11.73 -6.30 11.30
CA ARG A 83 -10.61 -7.18 11.67
C ARG A 83 -10.94 -8.63 11.29
N ARG A 84 -9.92 -9.42 10.96
CA ARG A 84 -10.08 -10.86 10.69
C ARG A 84 -10.54 -11.60 11.96
N LYS A 85 -11.52 -12.50 11.83
CA LYS A 85 -11.98 -13.42 12.88
C LYS A 85 -10.89 -14.46 13.19
N LYS A 86 -10.88 -15.02 14.41
CA LYS A 86 -9.97 -16.12 14.72
C LYS A 86 -10.47 -17.42 14.08
N GLU A 87 -9.55 -18.34 13.82
CA GLU A 87 -9.92 -19.69 13.37
C GLU A 87 -10.75 -20.38 14.45
N GLY A 88 -11.92 -20.91 14.06
CA GLY A 88 -12.87 -21.53 14.97
C GLY A 88 -13.83 -20.57 15.69
N ASP A 89 -13.68 -19.24 15.52
CA ASP A 89 -14.51 -18.23 16.18
C ASP A 89 -15.10 -17.22 15.19
N GLU A 90 -16.23 -16.61 15.57
CA GLU A 90 -16.88 -15.54 14.79
C GLU A 90 -16.32 -14.14 15.07
N TYR A 91 -15.43 -14.03 16.07
CA TYR A 91 -14.92 -12.77 16.57
C TYR A 91 -13.41 -12.65 16.39
N CYS A 92 -12.93 -11.42 16.26
CA CYS A 92 -11.50 -11.13 16.34
C CYS A 92 -11.04 -11.17 17.81
N GLY A 93 -9.73 -11.31 18.04
CA GLY A 93 -9.20 -11.43 19.40
C GLY A 93 -9.54 -10.30 20.38
N THR A 94 -9.99 -9.14 19.91
CA THR A 94 -10.47 -8.03 20.77
C THR A 94 -11.94 -8.18 21.14
N HIS A 95 -12.80 -8.59 20.20
CA HIS A 95 -14.22 -8.83 20.49
C HIS A 95 -14.47 -10.19 21.16
N MET A 96 -13.46 -11.07 21.23
CA MET A 96 -13.48 -12.22 22.13
C MET A 96 -13.19 -11.85 23.59
N LYS A 97 -12.35 -10.82 23.81
CA LYS A 97 -11.89 -10.40 25.15
C LYS A 97 -12.77 -9.32 25.78
N GLY A 98 -13.50 -8.57 24.97
CA GLY A 98 -14.37 -7.48 25.41
C GLY A 98 -15.79 -7.66 24.91
N THR A 99 -16.73 -6.93 25.50
CA THR A 99 -18.15 -7.02 25.14
C THR A 99 -18.39 -6.43 23.75
N PRO A 100 -18.91 -7.21 22.79
CA PRO A 100 -19.26 -6.67 21.48
C PRO A 100 -20.41 -5.66 21.63
N HIS A 101 -20.35 -4.53 20.92
CA HIS A 101 -21.41 -3.50 20.92
C HIS A 101 -22.65 -3.92 20.09
N GLY A 102 -22.88 -5.23 19.98
CA GLY A 102 -23.84 -5.85 19.07
C GLY A 102 -23.16 -6.78 18.07
N VAL A 103 -23.97 -7.61 17.42
CA VAL A 103 -23.56 -8.54 16.36
C VAL A 103 -24.09 -8.01 15.03
N ALA A 104 -23.27 -8.10 13.99
CA ALA A 104 -23.68 -7.90 12.61
C ALA A 104 -24.39 -9.18 12.17
N GLU A 105 -25.72 -9.12 12.05
CA GLU A 105 -26.51 -10.22 11.50
C GLU A 105 -26.27 -10.31 9.99
N SER A 106 -25.74 -11.43 9.54
CA SER A 106 -25.40 -11.71 8.14
C SER A 106 -26.62 -11.88 7.21
N GLN A 107 -27.80 -11.37 7.55
CA GLN A 107 -29.04 -11.83 6.91
C GLN A 107 -29.42 -11.15 5.60
N ASN A 108 -28.83 -10.03 5.16
CA ASN A 108 -29.22 -9.41 3.89
C ASN A 108 -28.14 -8.51 3.27
N GLU A 109 -26.91 -9.01 3.12
CA GLU A 109 -25.94 -8.32 2.26
C GLU A 109 -25.54 -9.26 1.12
N VAL A 110 -25.83 -8.79 -0.09
CA VAL A 110 -25.52 -9.43 -1.37
C VAL A 110 -24.13 -10.03 -1.26
N LYS A 111 -24.04 -11.37 -1.27
CA LYS A 111 -22.77 -12.08 -1.27
C LYS A 111 -21.91 -11.43 -2.34
N ASP A 112 -20.83 -10.75 -1.94
CA ASP A 112 -19.82 -10.29 -2.89
C ASP A 112 -19.26 -11.56 -3.53
N GLN A 113 -19.76 -11.90 -4.73
CA GLN A 113 -19.37 -13.09 -5.50
C GLN A 113 -17.99 -12.92 -6.13
N ASN A 114 -17.17 -12.01 -5.63
CA ASN A 114 -15.83 -11.76 -6.14
C ASN A 114 -14.92 -12.93 -5.72
N GLN A 115 -14.88 -13.95 -6.57
CA GLN A 115 -13.95 -15.06 -6.47
C GLN A 115 -12.62 -14.65 -7.12
N LYS A 116 -11.52 -14.81 -6.38
CA LYS A 116 -10.18 -14.66 -6.96
C LYS A 116 -9.88 -15.91 -7.79
N ILE A 117 -9.69 -15.75 -9.10
CA ILE A 117 -9.34 -16.82 -10.03
C ILE A 117 -7.88 -16.64 -10.45
N GLU A 118 -7.12 -17.73 -10.47
CA GLU A 118 -5.76 -17.76 -11.02
C GLU A 118 -5.83 -18.04 -12.52
N VAL A 119 -5.24 -17.15 -13.31
CA VAL A 119 -5.14 -17.24 -14.77
C VAL A 119 -3.66 -17.30 -15.13
N TRP A 120 -3.28 -18.16 -16.08
CA TRP A 120 -1.93 -18.23 -16.61
C TRP A 120 -1.92 -18.22 -18.14
N ALA A 121 -0.77 -17.88 -18.72
CA ALA A 121 -0.55 -17.90 -20.15
C ALA A 121 -0.15 -19.30 -20.61
N GLN A 122 -0.82 -19.83 -21.62
CA GLN A 122 -0.58 -21.14 -22.22
C GLN A 122 -0.39 -20.98 -23.73
N ASP A 123 0.68 -21.55 -24.26
CA ASP A 123 0.88 -21.69 -25.70
C ASP A 123 0.00 -22.83 -26.21
N ILE A 124 -0.88 -22.51 -27.16
CA ILE A 124 -1.72 -23.46 -27.88
C ILE A 124 -1.54 -23.18 -29.37
N GLN A 125 -0.88 -24.11 -30.06
CA GLN A 125 -0.57 -24.00 -31.50
C GLN A 125 0.19 -22.72 -31.89
N GLY A 126 1.09 -22.22 -31.04
CA GLY A 126 1.92 -21.03 -31.31
C GLY A 126 1.24 -19.70 -31.00
N ILE A 127 0.04 -19.72 -30.43
CA ILE A 127 -0.68 -18.53 -29.96
C ILE A 127 -0.82 -18.62 -28.44
N ILE A 128 -0.50 -17.54 -27.75
CA ILE A 128 -0.58 -17.45 -26.29
C ILE A 128 -2.02 -17.11 -25.89
N TYR A 129 -2.65 -18.00 -25.13
CA TYR A 129 -3.97 -17.81 -24.55
C TYR A 129 -3.90 -17.72 -23.02
N TYR A 130 -4.79 -16.93 -22.43
CA TYR A 130 -4.94 -16.86 -20.98
C TYR A 130 -6.03 -17.82 -20.53
N ILE A 131 -5.69 -18.79 -19.68
CA ILE A 131 -6.60 -19.85 -19.25
C ILE A 131 -6.63 -20.02 -17.74
N ASP A 132 -7.71 -20.60 -17.20
CA ASP A 132 -7.85 -20.93 -15.77
C ASP A 132 -7.98 -22.43 -15.48
N LYS A 133 -8.01 -22.81 -14.20
CA LYS A 133 -8.16 -24.22 -13.77
C LYS A 133 -9.53 -24.82 -14.09
N THR A 134 -10.51 -24.00 -14.44
CA THR A 134 -11.90 -24.42 -14.70
C THR A 134 -12.20 -24.63 -16.18
N GLY A 135 -11.20 -24.51 -17.06
CA GLY A 135 -11.36 -24.76 -18.48
C GLY A 135 -11.74 -23.51 -19.30
N ASN A 136 -11.69 -22.31 -18.73
CA ASN A 136 -12.05 -21.09 -19.46
C ASN A 136 -10.84 -20.46 -20.14
N VAL A 137 -11.07 -19.89 -21.32
CA VAL A 137 -10.13 -19.06 -22.08
C VAL A 137 -10.62 -17.62 -22.05
N TYR A 138 -9.76 -16.71 -21.62
CA TYR A 138 -10.07 -15.30 -21.43
C TYR A 138 -9.56 -14.42 -22.57
N GLN A 139 -10.26 -13.31 -22.80
CA GLN A 139 -9.81 -12.27 -23.70
C GLN A 139 -8.53 -11.60 -23.15
N ALA A 140 -7.46 -11.57 -23.96
CA ALA A 140 -6.15 -11.08 -23.54
C ALA A 140 -6.18 -9.62 -23.09
N GLU A 141 -6.92 -8.74 -23.78
CA GLU A 141 -6.99 -7.32 -23.43
C GLU A 141 -7.62 -7.12 -22.04
N ASP A 142 -8.62 -7.92 -21.68
CA ASP A 142 -9.30 -7.83 -20.39
C ASP A 142 -8.37 -8.27 -19.24
N ILE A 143 -7.50 -9.26 -19.47
CA ILE A 143 -6.49 -9.71 -18.51
C ILE A 143 -5.38 -8.67 -18.35
N ILE A 144 -4.86 -8.15 -19.46
CA ILE A 144 -3.80 -7.13 -19.45
C ILE A 144 -4.28 -5.84 -18.75
N CYS A 145 -5.54 -5.45 -18.95
CA CYS A 145 -6.15 -4.28 -18.33
C CYS A 145 -6.58 -4.49 -16.86
N ASN A 146 -6.36 -5.67 -16.26
CA ASN A 146 -6.84 -6.03 -14.92
C ASN A 146 -8.34 -5.77 -14.74
N LYS A 147 -9.14 -6.06 -15.76
CA LYS A 147 -10.58 -5.81 -15.73
C LYS A 147 -11.27 -6.79 -14.78
N ILE A 148 -12.19 -6.27 -13.97
CA ILE A 148 -13.06 -7.08 -13.12
C ILE A 148 -14.05 -7.83 -14.03
N ASN A 149 -14.18 -9.15 -13.83
CA ASN A 149 -14.97 -10.07 -14.68
C ASN A 149 -14.54 -10.05 -16.15
N PRO A 150 -13.31 -10.53 -16.46
CA PRO A 150 -12.80 -10.60 -17.83
C PRO A 150 -13.68 -11.50 -18.70
N LYS A 151 -13.84 -11.13 -19.97
CA LYS A 151 -14.69 -11.87 -20.91
C LYS A 151 -14.09 -13.25 -21.23
N ILE A 152 -14.89 -14.29 -21.05
CA ILE A 152 -14.58 -15.65 -21.51
C ILE A 152 -14.90 -15.73 -23.00
N ILE A 153 -13.90 -16.06 -23.81
CA ILE A 153 -14.01 -16.16 -25.27
C ILE A 153 -14.20 -17.61 -25.73
N ALA A 154 -13.66 -18.57 -24.99
CA ALA A 154 -13.73 -19.97 -25.34
C ALA A 154 -13.54 -20.88 -24.12
N LYS A 155 -13.67 -22.19 -24.32
CA LYS A 155 -13.25 -23.23 -23.37
C LYS A 155 -12.16 -24.10 -23.96
N TYR A 156 -11.15 -24.41 -23.16
CA TYR A 156 -10.09 -25.33 -23.57
C TYR A 156 -10.38 -26.74 -23.02
N ILE A 157 -9.91 -27.74 -23.75
CA ILE A 157 -9.90 -29.14 -23.34
C ILE A 157 -8.44 -29.57 -23.23
N LYS A 158 -8.10 -30.18 -22.10
CA LYS A 158 -6.80 -30.79 -21.87
C LYS A 158 -6.92 -32.30 -22.05
N THR A 159 -6.27 -32.82 -23.09
CA THR A 159 -6.19 -34.26 -23.37
C THR A 159 -4.75 -34.70 -23.14
N GLY A 160 -4.44 -35.17 -21.93
CA GLY A 160 -3.06 -35.47 -21.53
C GLY A 160 -2.21 -34.21 -21.37
N GLU A 161 -1.16 -34.06 -22.18
CA GLU A 161 -0.29 -32.87 -22.20
C GLU A 161 -0.72 -31.82 -23.24
N ILE A 162 -1.68 -32.15 -24.10
CA ILE A 162 -2.10 -31.30 -25.20
C ILE A 162 -3.32 -30.47 -24.79
N PHE A 163 -3.22 -29.16 -25.01
CA PHE A 163 -4.32 -28.21 -24.87
C PHE A 163 -4.94 -27.95 -26.24
N SER A 164 -6.27 -27.96 -26.30
CA SER A 164 -7.05 -27.69 -27.52
C SER A 164 -8.20 -26.74 -27.19
N ILE A 165 -8.59 -25.89 -28.12
CA ILE A 165 -9.75 -25.00 -28.05
C ILE A 165 -10.72 -25.39 -29.19
N PRO A 166 -11.68 -26.30 -28.94
CA PRO A 166 -12.55 -26.84 -29.99
C PRO A 166 -13.34 -25.78 -30.76
N GLN A 167 -13.67 -24.66 -30.10
CA GLN A 167 -14.42 -23.54 -30.71
C GLN A 167 -13.63 -22.79 -31.77
N PHE A 168 -12.30 -22.85 -31.72
CA PHE A 168 -11.41 -22.27 -32.72
C PHE A 168 -10.86 -23.33 -33.68
N GLY A 169 -11.28 -24.59 -33.55
CA GLY A 169 -10.82 -25.70 -34.39
C GLY A 169 -9.36 -26.08 -34.19
N ILE A 170 -8.80 -25.76 -33.02
CA ILE A 170 -7.39 -25.94 -32.65
C ILE A 170 -7.21 -26.71 -31.35
#